data_AF-A0A942BMR6-F1
#
_entry.id   AF-A0A942BMR6-F1
#
_cell.length_a   1.000
_cell.length_b   1.000
_cell.length_c   1.000
_cell.angle_alpha   90.00
_cell.angle_beta   90.00
_cell.angle_gamma   90.00
#
_symmetry.space_group_name_H-M   'P 1'
#
loop_
_entity.id
_entity.type
_entity.pdbx_description
1 polymer ?
#
loop_
_entity_poly.entity_id
_entity_poly.type
_entity_poly.pdbx_seq_one_letter_code
_entity_poly.pdbx_strand_id
1 'polypeptide(L)'
;MTTLLALLALGKAPNTLAVGGLLVANYDKGKWSVCPSTKPTWKSVAFTHIGIGTLGPTVNVPGAIIMEMSGMPYLDLRERPLNETLWNGPKPAFPRKLAVTSKPDKATQELILEIARVNGKVKPVAKSWLAVKGDFDGNGKAETLVFASSVSEVTIHDESAWNTVQLVVGPHKAYQLAWNASQGQDEGVVNTFISAVADFNRDGVYEIVLSNWYHEGNGGQVFTMKAGKPVKVIENGS
;
A
#
# COMPACT_ATOMS: atom_id res chain seq x y z
N MET A 1 45.51 -11.21 -30.45
CA MET A 1 44.32 -10.34 -30.48
C MET A 1 43.33 -10.94 -29.50
N THR A 2 43.33 -10.47 -28.25
CA THR A 2 42.60 -11.09 -27.14
C THR A 2 41.30 -10.31 -26.95
N THR A 3 40.20 -10.84 -27.48
CA THR A 3 38.88 -10.24 -27.31
C THR A 3 38.44 -10.44 -25.87
N LEU A 4 38.62 -9.40 -25.04
CA LEU A 4 38.13 -9.38 -23.67
C LEU A 4 36.61 -9.30 -23.73
N LEU A 5 35.94 -10.44 -23.58
CA LEU A 5 34.49 -10.53 -23.45
C LEU A 5 34.12 -9.89 -22.10
N ALA A 6 33.83 -8.59 -22.10
CA ALA A 6 33.19 -7.93 -20.98
C ALA A 6 31.76 -8.48 -20.89
N LEU A 7 31.61 -9.59 -20.17
CA LEU A 7 30.31 -10.05 -19.70
C LEU A 7 29.80 -8.95 -18.77
N LEU A 8 29.08 -7.98 -19.33
CA LEU A 8 28.33 -6.99 -18.57
C LEU A 8 27.43 -7.80 -17.62
N ALA A 9 27.84 -7.88 -16.36
CA ALA A 9 27.04 -8.41 -15.30
C ALA A 9 25.81 -7.50 -15.21
N LEU A 10 24.76 -7.85 -15.94
CA LEU A 10 23.45 -7.26 -15.78
C LEU A 10 23.04 -7.63 -14.35
N GLY A 11 23.24 -6.68 -13.42
CA GLY A 11 22.89 -6.85 -12.03
C GLY A 11 21.43 -7.30 -11.95
N LYS A 12 21.18 -8.35 -11.17
CA LYS A 12 19.81 -8.77 -10.86
C LYS A 12 19.04 -7.55 -10.35
N ALA A 13 17.84 -7.33 -10.88
CA ALA A 13 16.98 -6.26 -10.39
C ALA A 13 16.78 -6.44 -8.87
N PRO A 14 16.80 -5.35 -8.08
CA PRO A 14 16.47 -5.43 -6.66
C PRO A 14 15.05 -5.98 -6.49
N ASN A 15 14.76 -6.57 -5.34
CA ASN A 15 13.37 -6.90 -5.00
C ASN A 15 12.66 -5.57 -4.74
N THR A 16 11.69 -5.24 -5.57
CA THR A 16 11.05 -3.94 -5.71
C THR A 16 9.54 -4.13 -5.63
N LEU A 17 8.93 -3.31 -4.78
CA LEU A 17 7.50 -3.14 -4.63
C LEU A 17 7.06 -1.96 -5.47
N ALA A 18 6.04 -2.17 -6.30
CA ALA A 18 5.37 -1.11 -7.02
C ALA A 18 3.90 -1.01 -6.61
N VAL A 19 3.37 0.20 -6.54
CA VAL A 19 1.98 0.47 -6.15
C VAL A 19 1.37 1.46 -7.15
N GLY A 20 0.29 1.06 -7.82
CA GLY A 20 -0.28 1.80 -8.95
C GLY A 20 0.62 1.89 -10.18
N GLY A 21 1.82 1.29 -10.12
CA GLY A 21 2.89 1.43 -11.10
C GLY A 21 4.08 2.26 -10.58
N LEU A 22 3.91 3.08 -9.54
CA LEU A 22 5.04 3.77 -8.91
C LEU A 22 5.96 2.75 -8.23
N LEU A 23 7.27 2.82 -8.45
CA LEU A 23 8.21 2.02 -7.66
C LEU A 23 8.36 2.65 -6.27
N VAL A 24 7.82 1.99 -5.26
CA VAL A 24 7.70 2.54 -3.90
C VAL A 24 8.90 2.15 -3.04
N ALA A 25 9.25 0.86 -3.02
CA ALA A 25 10.22 0.33 -2.08
C ALA A 25 11.13 -0.71 -2.73
N ASN A 26 12.33 -0.86 -2.19
CA ASN A 26 13.17 -2.03 -2.37
C ASN A 26 13.29 -2.81 -1.06
N TYR A 27 13.48 -4.12 -1.14
CA TYR A 27 13.85 -4.99 -0.02
C TYR A 27 15.14 -5.73 -0.32
N ASP A 28 16.19 -5.42 0.44
CA ASP A 28 17.48 -6.08 0.33
C ASP A 28 18.08 -6.34 1.71
N LYS A 29 18.73 -7.50 1.87
CA LYS A 29 19.45 -7.88 3.11
C LYS A 29 18.66 -7.65 4.40
N GLY A 30 17.38 -8.02 4.40
CA GLY A 30 16.54 -7.90 5.59
C GLY A 30 15.97 -6.50 5.83
N LYS A 31 16.14 -5.55 4.91
CA LYS A 31 15.79 -4.15 5.12
C LYS A 31 14.98 -3.57 3.96
N TRP A 32 13.94 -2.84 4.33
CA TRP A 32 13.20 -1.97 3.42
C TRP A 32 13.97 -0.66 3.19
N SER A 33 13.96 -0.16 1.95
CA SER A 33 14.46 1.17 1.59
C SER A 33 13.58 1.79 0.52
N VAL A 34 13.46 3.12 0.52
CA VAL A 34 12.75 3.87 -0.53
C VAL A 34 13.37 3.54 -1.90
N CYS A 35 12.53 3.35 -2.93
CA CYS A 35 13.05 3.19 -4.28
C CYS A 35 13.66 4.52 -4.77
N PRO A 36 14.90 4.54 -5.26
CA PRO A 36 15.52 5.78 -5.74
C PRO A 36 14.74 6.42 -6.88
N SER A 37 14.77 7.75 -6.98
CA SER A 37 14.17 8.50 -8.11
C SER A 37 14.87 8.25 -9.45
N THR A 38 16.10 7.70 -9.43
CA THR A 38 16.84 7.36 -10.64
C THR A 38 16.18 6.20 -11.39
N LYS A 39 16.10 6.31 -12.72
CA LYS A 39 15.57 5.26 -13.59
C LYS A 39 16.34 3.95 -13.39
N PRO A 40 15.66 2.85 -13.03
CA PRO A 40 16.30 1.55 -12.98
C PRO A 40 16.87 1.10 -14.34
N THR A 41 17.98 0.38 -14.31
CA THR A 41 18.71 -0.06 -15.52
C THR A 41 18.24 -1.40 -16.09
N TRP A 42 17.28 -2.07 -15.45
CA TRP A 42 16.77 -3.35 -15.93
C TRP A 42 15.90 -3.18 -17.19
N LYS A 43 16.03 -4.12 -18.15
CA LYS A 43 15.31 -4.07 -19.44
C LYS A 43 13.90 -4.65 -19.36
N SER A 44 13.72 -5.73 -18.62
CA SER A 44 12.42 -6.34 -18.35
C SER A 44 12.49 -7.14 -17.05
N VAL A 45 11.42 -7.09 -16.28
CA VAL A 45 11.32 -7.73 -14.97
C VAL A 45 9.92 -8.30 -14.80
N ALA A 46 9.84 -9.52 -14.25
CA ALA A 46 8.58 -10.15 -13.91
C ALA A 46 8.08 -9.63 -12.55
N PHE A 47 6.85 -9.15 -12.50
CA PHE A 47 6.17 -8.73 -11.28
C PHE A 47 4.94 -9.59 -11.03
N THR A 48 4.75 -10.04 -9.79
CA THR A 48 3.56 -10.75 -9.35
C THR A 48 2.58 -9.77 -8.73
N HIS A 49 1.31 -9.89 -9.11
CA HIS A 49 0.21 -9.15 -8.48
C HIS A 49 -0.03 -9.64 -7.07
N ILE A 50 -0.11 -8.71 -6.12
CA ILE A 50 -0.36 -8.99 -4.72
C ILE A 50 -1.64 -8.27 -4.30
N GLY A 51 -2.58 -9.01 -3.73
CA GLY A 51 -3.78 -8.45 -3.12
C GLY A 51 -3.77 -8.59 -1.60
N ILE A 52 -4.96 -8.46 -1.00
CA ILE A 52 -5.16 -8.73 0.42
C ILE A 52 -5.29 -10.24 0.60
N GLY A 53 -4.21 -10.90 1.04
CA GLY A 53 -4.23 -12.34 1.28
C GLY A 53 -4.20 -13.21 0.02
N THR A 54 -3.91 -12.63 -1.15
CA THR A 54 -3.99 -13.32 -2.44
C THR A 54 -2.80 -13.01 -3.35
N LEU A 55 -2.50 -13.94 -4.25
CA LEU A 55 -1.59 -13.74 -5.38
C LEU A 55 -2.39 -13.76 -6.67
N GLY A 56 -2.18 -12.74 -7.49
CA GLY A 56 -2.68 -12.67 -8.84
C GLY A 56 -1.67 -13.19 -9.85
N PRO A 57 -1.86 -12.88 -11.15
CA PRO A 57 -0.96 -13.29 -12.21
C PRO A 57 0.43 -12.64 -12.08
N THR A 58 1.44 -13.24 -12.72
CA THR A 58 2.74 -12.61 -12.97
C THR A 58 2.73 -11.93 -14.32
N VAL A 59 3.33 -10.75 -14.40
CA VAL A 59 3.35 -9.90 -15.59
C VAL A 59 4.79 -9.50 -15.89
N ASN A 60 5.19 -9.58 -17.15
CA ASN A 60 6.50 -9.11 -17.57
C ASN A 60 6.37 -7.63 -17.94
N VAL A 61 7.07 -6.78 -17.20
CA VAL A 61 7.03 -5.34 -17.41
C VAL A 61 8.29 -4.93 -18.18
N PRO A 62 8.17 -4.24 -19.32
CA PRO A 62 9.33 -3.61 -19.96
C PRO A 62 9.90 -2.53 -19.03
N GLY A 63 11.18 -2.20 -19.18
CA GLY A 63 11.93 -1.28 -18.30
C GLY A 63 11.14 -0.09 -17.78
N ALA A 64 11.38 0.30 -16.53
CA ALA A 64 10.69 1.45 -15.93
C ALA A 64 10.86 2.74 -16.75
N ILE A 65 9.83 3.57 -16.73
CA ILE A 65 9.86 4.94 -17.27
C ILE A 65 10.04 5.93 -16.11
N ILE A 66 10.45 7.15 -16.40
CA ILE A 66 10.34 8.25 -15.43
C ILE A 66 9.12 9.06 -15.84
N MET A 67 8.18 9.25 -14.92
CA MET A 67 7.08 10.18 -15.17
C MET A 67 7.57 11.60 -14.93
N GLU A 68 7.41 12.47 -15.94
CA GLU A 68 7.90 13.86 -15.89
C GLU A 68 7.34 14.64 -14.70
N MET A 69 6.08 14.40 -14.32
CA MET A 69 5.41 15.13 -13.24
C MET A 69 5.93 14.76 -11.85
N SER A 70 6.23 13.49 -11.58
CA SER A 70 6.67 13.04 -10.25
C SER A 70 8.19 12.97 -10.12
N GLY A 71 8.92 12.88 -11.23
CA GLY A 71 10.36 12.59 -11.22
C GLY A 71 10.69 11.19 -10.68
N MET A 72 9.69 10.33 -10.48
CA MET A 72 9.84 9.02 -9.88
C MET A 72 9.73 7.91 -10.93
N PRO A 73 10.43 6.78 -10.74
CA PRO A 73 10.34 5.67 -11.66
C PRO A 73 9.00 4.96 -11.54
N TYR A 74 8.44 4.64 -12.71
CA TYR A 74 7.11 4.10 -12.89
C TYR A 74 7.14 2.88 -13.81
N LEU A 75 6.28 1.91 -13.54
CA LEU A 75 5.96 0.81 -14.42
C LEU A 75 4.91 1.29 -15.41
N ASP A 76 5.18 1.14 -16.70
CA ASP A 76 4.19 1.45 -17.73
C ASP A 76 3.05 0.43 -17.68
N LEU A 77 1.97 0.78 -16.99
CA LEU A 77 0.80 -0.07 -16.74
C LEU A 77 -0.44 0.41 -17.51
N ARG A 78 -0.28 1.04 -18.70
CA ARG A 78 -1.29 1.76 -19.51
C ARG A 78 -2.75 1.24 -19.58
N GLU A 79 -3.05 0.03 -19.11
CA GLU A 79 -4.39 -0.58 -19.09
C GLU A 79 -4.81 -1.14 -17.72
N ARG A 80 -4.22 -0.68 -16.61
CA ARG A 80 -4.44 -1.29 -15.29
C ARG A 80 -4.95 -0.34 -14.21
N PRO A 81 -5.67 -0.88 -13.21
CA PRO A 81 -6.08 -0.12 -12.03
C PRO A 81 -4.90 0.57 -11.33
N LEU A 82 -5.12 1.81 -10.93
CA LEU A 82 -4.12 2.68 -10.29
C LEU A 82 -3.80 2.27 -8.84
N ASN A 83 -4.45 1.24 -8.31
CA ASN A 83 -4.27 0.74 -6.94
C ASN A 83 -3.65 -0.67 -6.87
N GLU A 84 -3.16 -1.23 -7.99
CA GLU A 84 -2.52 -2.55 -8.00
C GLU A 84 -1.20 -2.54 -7.22
N THR A 85 -0.92 -3.63 -6.51
CA THR A 85 0.40 -3.87 -5.90
C THR A 85 1.14 -4.95 -6.67
N LEU A 86 2.37 -4.66 -7.05
CA LEU A 86 3.22 -5.51 -7.86
C LEU A 86 4.56 -5.77 -7.15
N TRP A 87 5.04 -7.01 -7.22
CA TRP A 87 6.27 -7.44 -6.56
C TRP A 87 7.14 -8.34 -7.44
N ASN A 88 8.40 -7.99 -7.64
CA ASN A 88 9.35 -8.82 -8.43
C ASN A 88 10.30 -9.69 -7.58
N GLY A 89 10.18 -9.64 -6.24
CA GLY A 89 11.04 -10.42 -5.35
C GLY A 89 10.57 -11.87 -5.17
N PRO A 90 11.07 -12.58 -4.14
CA PRO A 90 10.58 -13.91 -3.80
C PRO A 90 9.06 -13.92 -3.64
N LYS A 91 8.40 -15.01 -4.06
CA LYS A 91 6.95 -15.16 -3.93
C LYS A 91 6.50 -14.87 -2.49
N PRO A 92 5.64 -13.87 -2.25
CA PRO A 92 5.17 -13.54 -0.90
C PRO A 92 4.41 -14.70 -0.27
N ALA A 93 4.42 -14.74 1.06
CA ALA A 93 3.76 -15.75 1.85
C ALA A 93 2.46 -15.24 2.49
N PHE A 94 1.61 -16.18 2.87
CA PHE A 94 0.40 -15.95 3.64
C PHE A 94 0.38 -16.95 4.80
N PRO A 95 1.24 -16.73 5.82
CA PRO A 95 1.44 -17.71 6.88
C PRO A 95 0.15 -18.02 7.66
N ARG A 96 -0.85 -17.14 7.60
CA ARG A 96 -2.12 -17.27 8.33
C ARG A 96 -3.31 -16.88 7.42
N LYS A 97 -4.53 -17.27 7.80
CA LYS A 97 -5.72 -16.93 7.02
C LYS A 97 -6.15 -15.49 7.30
N LEU A 98 -6.40 -14.71 6.25
CA LEU A 98 -7.06 -13.42 6.34
C LEU A 98 -8.55 -13.59 6.05
N ALA A 99 -9.40 -12.99 6.88
CA ALA A 99 -10.84 -12.91 6.65
C ALA A 99 -11.18 -11.49 6.19
N VAL A 100 -11.68 -11.37 4.95
CA VAL A 100 -12.06 -10.08 4.37
C VAL A 100 -13.58 -9.94 4.42
N THR A 101 -14.06 -8.81 4.95
CA THR A 101 -15.50 -8.48 5.01
C THR A 101 -15.73 -7.05 4.52
N SER A 102 -16.92 -6.80 4.00
CA SER A 102 -17.33 -5.45 3.58
C SER A 102 -17.75 -4.56 4.75
N LYS A 103 -17.81 -5.08 5.99
CA LYS A 103 -18.12 -4.29 7.19
C LYS A 103 -17.40 -4.87 8.41
N PRO A 104 -16.75 -4.03 9.25
CA PRO A 104 -16.22 -4.46 10.54
C PRO A 104 -17.36 -4.65 11.57
N ASP A 105 -17.04 -5.17 12.75
CA ASP A 105 -18.01 -5.27 13.84
C ASP A 105 -18.48 -3.89 14.35
N LYS A 106 -19.59 -3.87 15.10
CA LYS A 106 -20.23 -2.63 15.56
C LYS A 106 -19.29 -1.77 16.42
N ALA A 107 -18.52 -2.37 17.32
CA ALA A 107 -17.60 -1.63 18.19
C ALA A 107 -16.50 -0.94 17.38
N THR A 108 -15.98 -1.63 16.37
CA THR A 108 -14.98 -1.07 15.45
C THR A 108 -15.57 0.05 14.58
N GLN A 109 -16.81 -0.09 14.13
CA GLN A 109 -17.51 0.99 13.42
C GLN A 109 -17.65 2.23 14.31
N GLU A 110 -18.10 2.06 15.55
CA GLU A 110 -18.27 3.16 16.51
C GLU A 110 -16.95 3.88 16.80
N LEU A 111 -15.86 3.13 16.98
CA LEU A 111 -14.51 3.68 17.15
C LEU A 111 -14.08 4.54 15.96
N ILE A 112 -14.34 4.08 14.74
CA ILE A 112 -14.00 4.83 13.52
C ILE A 112 -14.79 6.14 13.43
N LEU A 113 -16.08 6.08 13.74
CA LEU A 113 -16.91 7.28 13.78
C LEU A 113 -16.45 8.24 14.89
N GLU A 114 -15.99 7.72 16.02
CA GLU A 114 -15.43 8.56 17.09
C GLU A 114 -14.12 9.23 16.67
N ILE A 115 -13.22 8.51 16.01
CA ILE A 115 -12.00 9.10 15.43
C ILE A 115 -12.37 10.20 14.43
N ALA A 116 -13.40 10.00 13.61
CA ALA A 116 -13.87 11.03 12.69
C ALA A 116 -14.42 12.26 13.44
N ARG A 117 -15.13 12.09 14.56
CA ARG A 117 -15.57 13.20 15.42
C ARG A 117 -14.41 13.97 16.04
N VAL A 118 -13.41 13.27 16.57
CA VAL A 118 -12.18 13.86 17.12
C VAL A 118 -11.44 14.67 16.05
N ASN A 119 -11.51 14.25 14.78
CA ASN A 119 -10.98 14.99 13.63
C ASN A 119 -11.98 16.03 13.05
N GLY A 120 -12.92 16.51 13.87
CA GLY A 120 -13.77 17.66 13.54
C GLY A 120 -15.04 17.34 12.73
N LYS A 121 -15.36 16.07 12.46
CA LYS A 121 -16.59 15.72 11.73
C LYS A 121 -17.77 15.59 12.69
N VAL A 122 -18.72 16.52 12.64
CA VAL A 122 -19.82 16.64 13.63
C VAL A 122 -20.81 15.46 13.58
N LYS A 123 -21.10 14.93 12.39
CA LYS A 123 -22.02 13.79 12.20
C LYS A 123 -21.44 12.83 11.16
N PRO A 124 -20.35 12.11 11.47
CA PRO A 124 -19.69 11.29 10.49
C PRO A 124 -20.58 10.09 10.13
N VAL A 125 -20.72 9.84 8.83
CA VAL A 125 -21.34 8.65 8.28
C VAL A 125 -20.37 8.02 7.32
N ALA A 126 -20.04 6.75 7.51
CA ALA A 126 -19.25 5.98 6.57
C ALA A 126 -20.16 5.29 5.57
N LYS A 127 -19.90 5.51 4.27
CA LYS A 127 -20.62 4.89 3.15
C LYS A 127 -19.89 3.68 2.59
N SER A 128 -18.57 3.63 2.72
CA SER A 128 -17.75 2.49 2.27
C SER A 128 -16.91 1.94 3.42
N TRP A 129 -16.75 0.62 3.41
CA TRP A 129 -16.09 -0.15 4.46
C TRP A 129 -15.35 -1.34 3.82
N LEU A 130 -14.16 -1.60 4.34
CA LEU A 130 -13.42 -2.83 4.11
C LEU A 130 -12.76 -3.20 5.44
N ALA A 131 -12.94 -4.43 5.88
CA ALA A 131 -12.29 -4.95 7.06
C ALA A 131 -11.55 -6.23 6.72
N VAL A 132 -10.31 -6.33 7.19
CA VAL A 132 -9.43 -7.48 7.04
C VAL A 132 -9.04 -7.93 8.43
N LYS A 133 -9.47 -9.11 8.82
CA LYS A 133 -9.17 -9.70 10.13
C LYS A 133 -8.14 -10.82 9.97
N GLY A 134 -7.12 -10.80 10.81
CA GLY A 134 -6.06 -11.82 10.81
C GLY A 134 -5.05 -11.56 11.92
N ASP A 135 -4.24 -12.55 12.23
CA ASP A 135 -3.07 -12.37 13.10
C ASP A 135 -1.94 -11.80 12.23
N PHE A 136 -1.70 -10.50 12.31
CA PHE A 136 -0.79 -9.83 11.39
C PHE A 136 0.68 -9.96 11.80
N ASP A 137 0.98 -10.18 13.07
CA ASP A 137 2.35 -10.23 13.60
C ASP A 137 2.81 -11.62 14.07
N GLY A 138 1.93 -12.62 13.98
CA GLY A 138 2.21 -14.00 14.38
C GLY A 138 2.12 -14.25 15.89
N ASN A 139 1.51 -13.36 16.67
CA ASN A 139 1.41 -13.49 18.11
C ASN A 139 0.22 -14.38 18.58
N GLY A 140 -0.57 -14.92 17.65
CA GLY A 140 -1.74 -15.75 17.93
C GLY A 140 -3.02 -14.97 18.27
N LYS A 141 -2.99 -13.63 18.25
CA LYS A 141 -4.15 -12.76 18.43
C LYS A 141 -4.51 -12.14 17.09
N ALA A 142 -5.81 -12.06 16.81
CA ALA A 142 -6.27 -11.42 15.59
C ALA A 142 -6.35 -9.89 15.78
N GLU A 143 -5.80 -9.16 14.83
CA GLU A 143 -6.07 -7.75 14.62
C GLU A 143 -7.10 -7.57 13.49
N THR A 144 -7.69 -6.38 13.44
CA THR A 144 -8.57 -5.97 12.34
C THR A 144 -8.00 -4.72 11.70
N LEU A 145 -7.57 -4.85 10.44
CA LEU A 145 -7.26 -3.73 9.58
C LEU A 145 -8.56 -3.24 8.95
N VAL A 146 -8.89 -1.97 9.13
CA VAL A 146 -10.13 -1.39 8.60
C VAL A 146 -9.83 -0.19 7.73
N PHE A 147 -10.52 -0.13 6.61
CA PHE A 147 -10.70 1.05 5.78
C PHE A 147 -12.16 1.50 5.85
N ALA A 148 -12.37 2.79 6.06
CA ALA A 148 -13.69 3.39 6.02
C ALA A 148 -13.65 4.74 5.28
N SER A 149 -14.72 5.06 4.57
CA SER A 149 -14.87 6.32 3.83
C SER A 149 -16.30 6.86 3.94
N SER A 150 -16.47 8.18 3.99
CA SER A 150 -17.80 8.81 3.91
C SER A 150 -18.35 8.94 2.50
N VAL A 151 -17.59 8.54 1.48
CA VAL A 151 -18.01 8.54 0.08
C VAL A 151 -18.04 7.11 -0.45
N SER A 152 -19.02 6.79 -1.29
CA SER A 152 -19.13 5.48 -1.93
C SER A 152 -18.18 5.34 -3.11
N GLU A 153 -17.93 6.46 -3.78
CA GLU A 153 -16.95 6.65 -4.84
C GLU A 153 -16.18 7.90 -4.49
N VAL A 154 -14.86 7.89 -4.66
CA VAL A 154 -14.10 9.11 -4.44
C VAL A 154 -14.39 10.07 -5.57
N THR A 155 -15.21 11.07 -5.29
CA THR A 155 -15.38 12.25 -6.14
C THR A 155 -14.64 13.43 -5.52
N ILE A 156 -13.95 14.20 -6.36
CA ILE A 156 -12.96 15.22 -5.96
C ILE A 156 -13.60 16.42 -5.24
N HIS A 157 -14.94 16.51 -5.14
CA HIS A 157 -15.63 17.78 -4.85
C HIS A 157 -16.56 17.79 -3.62
N ASP A 158 -16.48 16.83 -2.70
CA ASP A 158 -17.30 16.85 -1.48
C ASP A 158 -16.50 17.31 -0.24
N GLU A 159 -16.63 18.58 0.12
CA GLU A 159 -16.03 19.19 1.33
C GLU A 159 -16.55 18.57 2.65
N SER A 160 -17.76 17.98 2.61
CA SER A 160 -18.33 17.31 3.78
C SER A 160 -17.77 15.90 3.98
N ALA A 161 -17.06 15.38 2.97
CA ALA A 161 -16.45 14.07 3.03
C ALA A 161 -15.23 14.02 3.96
N TRP A 162 -15.06 12.90 4.64
CA TRP A 162 -13.78 12.44 5.14
C TRP A 162 -13.43 11.20 4.32
N ASN A 163 -12.28 11.26 3.64
CA ASN A 163 -12.04 10.38 2.53
C ASN A 163 -11.69 9.00 3.01
N THR A 164 -10.75 8.87 3.95
CA THR A 164 -10.27 7.53 4.35
C THR A 164 -9.75 7.52 5.78
N VAL A 165 -10.32 6.65 6.62
CA VAL A 165 -9.73 6.23 7.89
C VAL A 165 -9.15 4.84 7.70
N GLN A 166 -7.89 4.66 8.06
CA GLN A 166 -7.25 3.36 8.05
C GLN A 166 -6.70 3.04 9.43
N LEU A 167 -7.17 1.93 10.02
CA LEU A 167 -6.82 1.54 11.39
C LEU A 167 -6.34 0.12 11.46
N VAL A 168 -5.36 -0.15 12.33
CA VAL A 168 -5.15 -1.48 12.89
C VAL A 168 -5.74 -1.49 14.29
N VAL A 169 -6.80 -2.27 14.48
CA VAL A 169 -7.48 -2.47 15.76
C VAL A 169 -7.02 -3.80 16.35
N GLY A 170 -6.22 -3.71 17.40
CA GLY A 170 -5.87 -4.86 18.24
C GLY A 170 -6.83 -4.98 19.44
N PRO A 171 -6.67 -6.00 20.30
CA PRO A 171 -7.59 -6.29 21.41
C PRO A 171 -7.80 -5.13 22.40
N HIS A 172 -6.86 -4.20 22.49
CA HIS A 172 -6.89 -3.10 23.48
C HIS A 172 -6.51 -1.73 22.93
N LYS A 173 -6.13 -1.64 21.65
CA LYS A 173 -5.58 -0.41 21.06
C LYS A 173 -5.97 -0.32 19.59
N ALA A 174 -6.12 0.90 19.12
CA ALA A 174 -6.25 1.19 17.69
C ALA A 174 -5.14 2.13 17.25
N TYR A 175 -4.62 1.89 16.07
CA TYR A 175 -3.53 2.65 15.47
C TYR A 175 -3.99 3.21 14.13
N GLN A 176 -4.03 4.53 14.03
CA GLN A 176 -4.28 5.23 12.77
C GLN A 176 -3.07 5.11 11.85
N LEU A 177 -3.27 4.52 10.68
CA LEU A 177 -2.27 4.42 9.62
C LEU A 177 -2.28 5.68 8.75
N ALA A 178 -3.48 6.10 8.33
CA ALA A 178 -3.71 7.26 7.51
C ALA A 178 -5.06 7.92 7.87
N TRP A 179 -5.11 9.24 7.72
CA TRP A 179 -6.32 10.05 7.78
C TRP A 179 -6.24 11.08 6.66
N ASN A 180 -7.23 11.08 5.79
CA ASN A 180 -7.38 12.08 4.74
C ASN A 180 -8.72 12.78 4.90
N ALA A 181 -8.70 14.08 5.08
CA ALA A 181 -9.87 14.95 5.00
C ALA A 181 -9.68 15.89 3.80
N SER A 182 -10.76 16.25 3.10
CA SER A 182 -10.69 17.36 2.16
C SER A 182 -10.40 18.65 2.94
N GLN A 183 -9.42 19.44 2.48
CA GLN A 183 -9.06 20.73 3.09
C GLN A 183 -9.56 21.90 2.22
N GLY A 184 -10.83 21.86 1.82
CA GLY A 184 -11.43 22.88 0.95
C GLY A 184 -11.25 22.59 -0.54
N GLN A 185 -11.63 23.55 -1.40
CA GLN A 185 -11.74 23.34 -2.86
C GLN A 185 -10.42 23.26 -3.61
N ASP A 186 -9.33 23.78 -3.02
CA ASP A 186 -8.07 23.98 -3.74
C ASP A 186 -7.00 22.93 -3.42
N GLU A 187 -7.16 22.16 -2.33
CA GLU A 187 -6.27 21.06 -1.98
C GLU A 187 -6.91 19.75 -2.44
N GLY A 188 -6.38 19.16 -3.51
CA GLY A 188 -6.93 17.91 -4.03
C GLY A 188 -7.00 16.80 -2.97
N VAL A 189 -7.93 15.89 -3.17
CA VAL A 189 -8.14 14.80 -2.23
C VAL A 189 -7.07 13.71 -2.42
N VAL A 190 -6.26 13.46 -1.38
CA VAL A 190 -5.42 12.26 -1.32
C VAL A 190 -6.31 11.07 -0.96
N ASN A 191 -6.35 10.10 -1.86
CA ASN A 191 -7.04 8.83 -1.66
C ASN A 191 -6.06 7.78 -1.22
N THR A 192 -6.19 7.31 0.01
CA THR A 192 -5.37 6.21 0.50
C THR A 192 -6.19 4.93 0.56
N PHE A 193 -5.73 3.86 -0.08
CA PHE A 193 -6.38 2.55 -0.07
C PHE A 193 -5.43 1.48 0.46
N ILE A 194 -5.98 0.45 1.11
CA ILE A 194 -5.22 -0.77 1.39
C ILE A 194 -5.10 -1.54 0.07
N SER A 195 -3.91 -1.61 -0.50
CA SER A 195 -3.68 -2.24 -1.80
C SER A 195 -3.27 -3.71 -1.66
N ALA A 196 -2.48 -4.05 -0.63
CA ALA A 196 -2.05 -5.42 -0.37
C ALA A 196 -1.80 -5.69 1.11
N VAL A 197 -1.95 -6.96 1.49
CA VAL A 197 -1.52 -7.50 2.78
C VAL A 197 -0.88 -8.87 2.53
N ALA A 198 0.45 -8.94 2.70
CA ALA A 198 1.23 -10.16 2.45
C ALA A 198 2.52 -10.15 3.28
N ASP A 199 3.11 -11.32 3.50
CA ASP A 199 4.45 -11.46 4.06
C ASP A 199 5.46 -11.42 2.90
N PHE A 200 5.97 -10.23 2.57
CA PHE A 200 6.83 -10.02 1.40
C PHE A 200 8.25 -10.50 1.66
N ASN A 201 8.69 -10.42 2.91
CA ASN A 201 10.06 -10.73 3.32
C ASN A 201 10.24 -12.18 3.82
N ARG A 202 9.15 -12.91 4.02
CA ARG A 202 9.05 -14.30 4.50
C ARG A 202 9.52 -14.49 5.95
N ASP A 203 9.36 -13.49 6.80
CA ASP A 203 9.67 -13.57 8.24
C ASP A 203 8.47 -14.05 9.09
N GLY A 204 7.33 -14.30 8.46
CA GLY A 204 6.10 -14.72 9.13
C GLY A 204 5.25 -13.56 9.64
N VAL A 205 5.63 -12.30 9.41
CA VAL A 205 4.86 -11.08 9.72
C VAL A 205 4.27 -10.53 8.43
N TYR A 206 3.03 -10.04 8.48
CA TYR A 206 2.44 -9.35 7.34
C TYR A 206 2.96 -7.91 7.25
N GLU A 207 3.32 -7.50 6.04
CA GLU A 207 3.32 -6.10 5.66
C GLU A 207 1.95 -5.66 5.12
N ILE A 208 1.57 -4.43 5.45
CA ILE A 208 0.39 -3.74 4.95
C ILE A 208 0.88 -2.67 3.98
N VAL A 209 0.42 -2.74 2.74
CA VAL A 209 0.74 -1.78 1.69
C VAL A 209 -0.45 -0.85 1.48
N LEU A 210 -0.18 0.44 1.55
CA LEU A 210 -1.13 1.48 1.21
C LEU A 210 -0.74 2.11 -0.12
N SER A 211 -1.74 2.35 -0.96
CA SER A 211 -1.63 3.16 -2.17
C SER A 211 -2.22 4.52 -1.88
N ASN A 212 -1.51 5.58 -2.26
CA ASN A 212 -1.96 6.96 -2.17
C ASN A 212 -2.11 7.50 -3.59
N TRP A 213 -3.25 8.10 -3.90
CA TRP A 213 -3.53 8.71 -5.19
C TRP A 213 -4.04 10.13 -5.01
N TYR A 214 -3.44 11.07 -5.71
CA TYR A 214 -3.81 12.47 -5.74
C TYR A 214 -3.64 13.00 -7.16
N HIS A 215 -4.27 14.12 -7.49
CA HIS A 215 -4.32 14.58 -8.88
C HIS A 215 -2.94 14.94 -9.47
N GLU A 216 -1.96 15.29 -8.64
CA GLU A 216 -0.58 15.58 -9.09
C GLU A 216 0.34 14.35 -9.05
N GLY A 217 -0.07 13.24 -8.43
CA GLY A 217 0.85 12.12 -8.24
C GLY A 217 0.33 10.94 -7.43
N ASN A 218 1.20 9.93 -7.37
CA ASN A 218 0.96 8.69 -6.65
C ASN A 218 1.98 8.54 -5.54
N GLY A 219 1.59 7.80 -4.51
CA GLY A 219 2.46 7.40 -3.43
C GLY A 219 2.14 6.00 -2.94
N GLY A 220 3.01 5.49 -2.08
CA GLY A 220 2.75 4.27 -1.35
C GLY A 220 3.46 4.28 0.00
N GLN A 221 2.83 3.60 0.95
CA GLN A 221 3.39 3.38 2.27
C GLN A 221 3.43 1.89 2.56
N VAL A 222 4.45 1.46 3.29
CA VAL A 222 4.56 0.08 3.77
C VAL A 222 4.65 0.11 5.28
N PHE A 223 3.80 -0.67 5.93
CA PHE A 223 3.81 -0.88 7.37
C PHE A 223 4.15 -2.33 7.65
N THR A 224 4.98 -2.58 8.65
CA THR A 224 5.21 -3.92 9.23
C THR A 224 4.64 -3.95 10.63
N MET A 225 4.14 -5.09 11.09
CA MET A 225 3.66 -5.22 12.46
C MET A 225 4.80 -5.58 13.40
N LYS A 226 4.87 -4.89 14.54
CA LYS A 226 5.82 -5.18 15.62
C LYS A 226 5.10 -5.18 16.95
N ALA A 227 4.96 -6.36 17.55
CA ALA A 227 4.30 -6.55 18.85
C ALA A 227 2.92 -5.88 18.92
N GLY A 228 2.05 -6.20 17.97
CA GLY A 228 0.68 -5.69 17.86
C GLY A 228 0.57 -4.24 17.40
N LYS A 229 1.68 -3.57 17.05
CA LYS A 229 1.69 -2.19 16.56
C LYS A 229 2.16 -2.12 15.09
N PRO A 230 1.43 -1.42 14.21
CA PRO A 230 1.93 -1.11 12.88
C PRO A 230 3.06 -0.08 12.96
N VAL A 231 4.16 -0.36 12.26
CA VAL A 231 5.32 0.51 12.14
C VAL A 231 5.53 0.81 10.67
N LYS A 232 5.41 2.08 10.30
CA LYS A 232 5.72 2.55 8.95
C LYS A 232 7.21 2.36 8.68
N VAL A 233 7.54 1.59 7.65
CA VAL A 233 8.92 1.30 7.23
C VAL A 233 9.26 1.97 5.89
N ILE A 234 8.23 2.31 5.09
CA ILE A 234 8.39 3.05 3.84
C ILE A 234 7.29 4.09 3.70
N GLU A 235 7.67 5.23 3.16
CA GLU A 235 6.82 6.26 2.59
C GLU A 235 7.54 6.79 1.36
N ASN A 236 6.90 6.69 0.21
CA ASN A 236 7.47 7.17 -1.05
C ASN A 236 6.36 7.66 -1.96
N GLY A 237 6.57 8.77 -2.65
CA GLY A 237 5.56 9.43 -3.45
C GLY A 237 5.83 10.92 -3.55
N SER A 238 5.15 11.54 -4.50
CA SER A 238 5.12 12.98 -4.76
C SER A 238 3.84 13.58 -4.20
#